data_AF-A0A3Q0JD99-F1
#
_entry.id   AF-A0A3Q0JD99-F1
#
_cell.length_a   1.000
_cell.length_b   1.000
_cell.length_c   1.000
_cell.angle_alpha   90.00
_cell.angle_beta   90.00
_cell.angle_gamma   90.00
#
_symmetry.space_group_name_H-M   'P 1'
#
loop_
_entity.id
_entity.type
_entity.pdbx_description
1 polymer ?
#
loop_
_entity_poly.entity_id
_entity_poly.type
_entity_poly.pdbx_seq_one_letter_code
_entity_poly.pdbx_strand_id
1 'polypeptide(L)'
;MLSQLRVDIVCRGLAAVLPDETGRDPYSEAKKLGKFKLIDSGNTTTTEKIVDRIVFHRLEFERRNFEKENKEMKLIELIESSKTGATGMVGATTYATRHTLKATNCNLRPS
;
A
#
# COMPACT_ATOMS: atom_id res chain seq x y z
N MET A 1 13.59 -3.76 -38.11
CA MET A 1 13.11 -4.46 -36.90
C MET A 1 11.70 -5.05 -37.05
N LEU A 2 10.66 -4.25 -37.31
CA LEU A 2 9.27 -4.76 -37.45
C LEU A 2 9.11 -5.84 -38.55
N SER A 3 9.85 -5.71 -39.64
CA SER A 3 9.88 -6.70 -40.73
C SER A 3 10.62 -8.00 -40.37
N GLN A 4 11.68 -7.90 -39.55
CA GLN A 4 12.48 -9.06 -39.12
C GLN A 4 11.69 -9.98 -38.19
N LEU A 5 10.85 -9.39 -37.35
CA LEU A 5 9.98 -10.09 -36.39
C LEU A 5 8.61 -10.47 -37.00
N ARG A 6 8.34 -10.10 -38.26
CA ARG A 6 7.05 -10.31 -38.94
C ARG A 6 5.85 -9.89 -38.08
N VAL A 7 5.91 -8.70 -37.49
CA VAL A 7 4.85 -8.20 -36.60
C VAL A 7 3.65 -7.73 -37.41
N ASP A 8 2.48 -8.29 -37.14
CA ASP A 8 1.21 -7.90 -37.77
C ASP A 8 0.53 -6.72 -37.08
N ILE A 9 0.63 -6.67 -35.74
CA ILE A 9 -0.03 -5.65 -34.92
C ILE A 9 0.85 -5.23 -33.75
N VAL A 10 0.80 -3.93 -33.42
CA VAL A 10 1.43 -3.34 -32.25
C VAL A 10 0.34 -2.72 -31.39
N CYS A 11 0.17 -3.23 -30.18
CA CYS A 11 -0.85 -2.78 -29.24
C CYS A 11 -0.23 -2.02 -28.08
N ARG A 12 -0.92 -0.98 -27.60
CA ARG A 12 -0.50 -0.24 -26.40
C ARG A 12 -1.69 0.22 -25.56
N GLY A 13 -1.47 0.31 -24.25
CA GLY A 13 -2.37 0.94 -23.29
C GLY A 13 -2.52 2.47 -23.47
N LEU A 14 -3.48 3.06 -22.77
CA LEU A 14 -3.76 4.51 -22.74
C LEU A 14 -2.74 5.35 -21.95
N ALA A 15 -1.77 4.73 -21.28
CA ALA A 15 -0.78 5.45 -20.46
C ALA A 15 0.02 6.48 -21.29
N ALA A 16 0.53 7.55 -20.67
CA ALA A 16 1.32 8.55 -21.37
C ALA A 16 2.58 7.93 -22.04
N VAL A 17 2.89 8.34 -23.28
CA VAL A 17 4.14 7.95 -23.97
C VAL A 17 5.18 9.01 -23.67
N LEU A 18 6.32 8.60 -23.12
CA LEU A 18 7.48 9.49 -23.10
C LEU A 18 8.15 9.47 -24.48
N PRO A 19 8.52 10.64 -25.02
CA PRO A 19 9.26 10.69 -26.27
C PRO A 19 10.63 10.02 -26.10
N ASP A 20 11.17 9.54 -27.20
CA ASP A 20 12.52 8.99 -27.26
C ASP A 20 13.59 10.08 -26.95
N GLU A 21 14.85 9.68 -26.79
CA GLU A 21 15.97 10.60 -26.51
C GLU A 21 16.12 11.70 -27.58
N THR A 22 15.68 11.43 -28.82
CA THR A 22 15.65 12.40 -29.92
C THR A 22 14.32 13.16 -30.02
N GLY A 23 13.42 13.04 -29.05
CA GLY A 23 12.09 13.68 -29.06
C GLY A 23 11.07 13.04 -30.01
N ARG A 24 11.41 11.92 -30.65
CA ARG A 24 10.54 11.23 -31.60
C ARG A 24 9.59 10.28 -30.89
N ASP A 25 8.43 10.05 -31.50
CA ASP A 25 7.49 9.04 -31.04
C ASP A 25 8.07 7.62 -31.31
N PRO A 26 8.25 6.78 -30.28
CA PRO A 26 8.75 5.41 -30.42
C PRO A 26 7.89 4.54 -31.34
N TYR A 27 6.60 4.85 -31.52
CA TYR A 27 5.66 4.08 -32.34
C TYR A 27 5.47 4.64 -33.75
N SER A 28 6.26 5.64 -34.14
CA SER A 28 6.13 6.31 -35.44
C SER A 28 6.21 5.34 -36.63
N GLU A 29 7.10 4.35 -36.60
CA GLU A 29 7.20 3.33 -37.65
C GLU A 29 5.96 2.43 -37.72
N ALA A 30 5.43 1.98 -36.58
CA ALA A 30 4.24 1.14 -36.51
C ALA A 30 2.97 1.89 -36.95
N LYS A 31 2.88 3.19 -36.64
CA LYS A 31 1.80 4.08 -37.08
C LYS A 31 1.84 4.31 -38.59
N LYS A 32 3.03 4.57 -39.16
CA LYS A 32 3.22 4.72 -40.62
C LYS A 32 2.77 3.49 -41.40
N LEU A 33 2.95 2.29 -40.82
CA LEU A 33 2.55 1.02 -41.43
C LEU A 33 1.07 0.65 -41.17
N GLY A 34 0.31 1.48 -40.44
CA GLY A 34 -1.10 1.19 -40.11
C GLY A 34 -1.28 0.00 -39.15
N LYS A 35 -0.21 -0.44 -38.48
CA LYS A 35 -0.21 -1.63 -37.59
C LYS A 35 -0.43 -1.30 -36.11
N PHE A 36 -0.55 -0.01 -35.77
CA PHE A 36 -0.67 0.45 -34.40
C PHE A 36 -2.12 0.48 -33.92
N LYS A 37 -2.40 -0.12 -32.76
CA LYS A 37 -3.70 -0.04 -32.07
C LYS A 37 -3.55 0.41 -30.62
N LEU A 38 -4.46 1.29 -30.21
CA LEU A 38 -4.60 1.73 -28.82
C LEU A 38 -5.70 0.90 -28.15
N ILE A 39 -5.41 0.33 -26.98
CA ILE A 39 -6.32 -0.54 -26.23
C ILE A 39 -6.48 0.02 -24.82
N ASP A 40 -7.72 0.13 -24.37
CA ASP A 40 -8.02 0.42 -22.97
C ASP A 40 -8.08 -0.88 -22.17
N SER A 41 -7.35 -0.93 -21.05
CA SER A 41 -7.38 -2.07 -20.14
C SER A 41 -8.54 -1.99 -19.14
N GLY A 42 -9.22 -0.83 -19.03
CA GLY A 42 -10.27 -0.59 -18.03
C GLY A 42 -9.76 -0.57 -16.59
N ASN A 43 -8.44 -0.64 -16.37
CA ASN A 43 -7.83 -0.67 -15.04
C ASN A 43 -7.12 0.65 -14.73
N THR A 44 -7.48 1.26 -13.60
CA THR A 44 -6.86 2.51 -13.13
C THR A 44 -5.60 2.29 -12.28
N THR A 45 -5.15 1.05 -12.11
CA THR A 45 -3.97 0.72 -11.28
C THR A 45 -2.69 1.09 -12.02
N THR A 46 -2.01 2.14 -11.54
CA THR A 46 -0.69 2.57 -12.02
C THR A 46 0.40 2.11 -11.04
N THR A 47 1.63 2.00 -11.51
CA THR A 47 2.81 1.71 -10.67
C THR A 47 2.90 2.66 -9.47
N GLU A 48 2.67 3.96 -9.68
CA GLU A 48 2.63 4.98 -8.62
C GLU A 48 1.65 4.61 -7.51
N LYS A 49 0.41 4.24 -7.87
CA LYS A 49 -0.60 3.80 -6.89
C LYS A 49 -0.22 2.52 -6.14
N ILE A 50 0.62 1.66 -6.72
CA ILE A 50 1.13 0.49 -6.01
C ILE A 50 2.17 0.94 -4.97
N VAL A 51 3.08 1.82 -5.37
CA VAL A 51 4.10 2.40 -4.47
C VAL A 51 3.44 3.12 -3.30
N ASP A 52 2.46 3.99 -3.56
CA ASP A 52 1.73 4.73 -2.52
C ASP A 52 1.09 3.79 -1.50
N ARG A 53 0.47 2.70 -1.98
CA ARG A 53 -0.14 1.69 -1.09
C ARG A 53 0.89 1.00 -0.20
N ILE A 54 2.06 0.66 -0.74
CA ILE A 54 3.13 0.02 0.03
C ILE A 54 3.63 0.95 1.13
N VAL A 55 3.92 2.20 0.77
CA VAL A 55 4.40 3.22 1.72
C VAL A 55 3.35 3.48 2.80
N PHE A 56 2.09 3.65 2.41
CA PHE A 56 1.00 3.88 3.35
C PHE A 56 0.87 2.74 4.37
N HIS A 57 0.82 1.48 3.92
CA HIS A 57 0.70 0.33 4.83
C HIS A 57 1.91 0.18 5.74
N ARG A 58 3.11 0.54 5.26
CA ARG A 58 4.32 0.53 6.08
C ARG A 58 4.21 1.52 7.23
N LEU A 59 3.84 2.77 6.94
CA LEU A 59 3.66 3.81 7.94
C LEU A 59 2.55 3.46 8.94
N GLU A 60 1.46 2.86 8.45
CA GLU A 60 0.36 2.42 9.32
C GLU A 60 0.81 1.31 10.27
N PHE A 61 1.61 0.35 9.78
CA PHE A 61 2.18 -0.72 10.59
C PHE A 61 3.13 -0.18 11.67
N GLU A 62 4.04 0.73 11.29
CA GLU A 62 4.98 1.36 12.23
C GLU A 62 4.24 2.15 13.31
N ARG A 63 3.23 2.94 12.93
CA ARG A 63 2.39 3.67 13.88
C ARG A 63 1.71 2.72 14.88
N ARG A 64 1.12 1.63 14.39
CA ARG A 64 0.44 0.65 15.26
C ARG A 64 1.40 -0.04 16.23
N ASN A 65 2.62 -0.34 15.80
CA ASN A 65 3.64 -0.94 16.67
C ASN A 65 4.14 0.06 17.71
N PHE A 66 4.45 1.28 17.29
CA PHE A 66 4.87 2.34 18.21
C PHE A 66 3.82 2.61 19.30
N GLU A 67 2.54 2.67 18.93
CA GLU A 67 1.44 2.81 19.90
C GLU A 67 1.33 1.60 20.84
N LYS A 68 1.65 0.40 20.37
CA LYS A 68 1.63 -0.83 21.18
C LYS A 68 2.81 -0.86 22.15
N GLU A 69 4.01 -0.58 21.68
CA GLU A 69 5.25 -0.54 22.48
C GLU A 69 5.17 0.50 23.59
N ASN A 70 4.68 1.72 23.30
CA ASN A 70 4.50 2.75 24.32
C ASN A 70 3.50 2.36 25.41
N LYS A 71 2.44 1.63 25.05
CA LYS A 71 1.45 1.15 26.03
C LYS A 71 2.03 0.03 26.89
N GLU A 72 2.81 -0.86 26.30
CA GLU A 72 3.48 -1.96 26.99
C GLU A 72 4.57 -1.44 27.94
N MET A 73 5.36 -0.45 27.52
CA MET A 73 6.40 0.18 28.35
C MET A 73 5.82 0.84 29.60
N LYS A 74 4.75 1.64 29.46
CA LYS A 74 4.06 2.27 30.60
C LYS A 74 3.49 1.24 31.58
N LEU A 75 2.98 0.13 31.05
CA LEU A 75 2.47 -0.96 31.86
C LEU A 75 3.60 -1.66 32.63
N ILE A 76 4.74 -1.91 31.98
CA ILE A 76 5.92 -2.50 32.61
C ILE A 76 6.44 -1.61 33.74
N GLU A 77 6.58 -0.30 33.52
CA GLU A 77 7.02 0.66 34.53
C GLU A 77 6.07 0.69 35.75
N LEU A 78 4.76 0.68 35.52
CA LEU A 78 3.77 0.59 36.61
C LEU A 78 3.88 -0.72 37.38
N ILE A 79 4.13 -1.83 36.68
CA ILE A 79 4.32 -3.14 37.31
C ILE A 79 5.63 -3.14 38.12
N GLU A 80 6.72 -2.59 37.60
CA GLU A 80 8.02 -2.53 38.30
C GLU A 80 7.96 -1.65 39.56
N SER A 81 7.32 -0.49 39.48
CA SER A 81 7.09 0.39 40.63
C SER A 81 6.13 -0.21 41.68
N SER A 82 5.18 -1.06 41.28
CA SER A 82 4.33 -1.80 42.22
C SER A 82 5.02 -3.00 42.87
N LYS A 83 5.99 -3.63 42.18
CA LYS A 83 6.78 -4.77 42.68
C LYS A 83 7.76 -4.40 43.80
N THR A 84 8.25 -3.16 43.83
CA THR A 84 9.15 -2.68 44.89
C THR A 84 8.43 -2.39 46.21
N GLY A 85 7.10 -2.47 46.26
CA GLY A 85 6.29 -2.18 47.45
C GLY A 85 5.54 -3.35 48.10
N ALA A 86 5.30 -4.48 47.43
CA ALA A 86 4.56 -5.59 48.03
C ALA A 86 4.81 -6.94 47.35
N THR A 87 5.23 -7.92 48.15
CA THR A 87 5.12 -9.35 47.83
C THR A 87 3.63 -9.74 47.88
N GLY A 88 3.00 -10.00 46.72
CA GLY A 88 1.64 -10.62 46.70
C GLY A 88 0.79 -10.39 45.46
N MET A 89 0.63 -11.47 44.68
CA MET A 89 -0.55 -11.89 43.87
C MET A 89 -1.31 -10.89 42.98
N VAL A 90 -1.33 -11.20 41.67
CA VAL A 90 -2.43 -11.22 40.65
C VAL A 90 -1.86 -10.72 39.31
N GLY A 91 -1.98 -11.37 38.17
CA GLY A 91 -3.06 -12.21 37.65
C GLY A 91 -3.37 -11.70 36.24
N ALA A 92 -3.46 -12.60 35.26
CA ALA A 92 -3.67 -12.34 33.86
C ALA A 92 -4.97 -11.59 33.52
N THR A 93 -4.96 -10.25 33.41
CA THR A 93 -6.20 -9.47 33.14
C THR A 93 -6.07 -8.27 32.15
N THR A 94 -5.20 -8.32 31.14
CA THR A 94 -5.18 -7.23 30.12
C THR A 94 -5.32 -7.65 28.66
N TYR A 95 -5.43 -8.95 28.35
CA TYR A 95 -5.71 -9.41 26.98
C TYR A 95 -7.22 -9.43 26.61
N ALA A 96 -8.13 -9.40 27.60
CA ALA A 96 -9.56 -9.58 27.37
C ALA A 96 -10.35 -8.31 26.98
N THR A 97 -9.86 -7.09 27.24
CA THR A 97 -10.64 -5.86 27.01
C THR A 97 -10.67 -5.39 25.54
N ARG A 98 -10.08 -6.13 24.59
CA ARG A 98 -10.11 -5.75 23.17
C ARG A 98 -11.38 -6.16 22.41
N HIS A 99 -12.19 -7.09 22.92
CA HIS A 99 -13.32 -7.62 22.14
C HIS A 99 -14.64 -6.84 22.30
N THR A 100 -14.73 -5.79 23.14
CA THR A 100 -16.00 -5.08 23.38
C THR A 100 -16.04 -3.62 22.96
N LEU A 101 -14.91 -2.98 22.62
CA LEU A 101 -14.89 -1.55 22.25
C LEU A 101 -14.70 -1.28 20.75
N LYS A 102 -14.36 -2.31 19.96
CA LYS A 102 -14.30 -2.17 18.50
C LYS A 102 -15.69 -2.26 17.84
N ALA A 103 -16.72 -2.67 18.56
CA ALA A 103 -18.08 -2.75 18.03
C ALA A 103 -18.80 -1.38 17.95
N THR A 104 -18.37 -0.39 18.73
CA THR A 104 -19.12 0.87 18.86
C THR A 104 -18.68 1.97 17.89
N ASN A 105 -17.50 1.86 17.26
CA ASN A 105 -16.96 2.92 16.39
C ASN A 105 -16.95 2.56 14.88
N CYS A 106 -17.66 1.49 14.49
CA CYS A 106 -17.76 1.07 13.08
C CYS A 106 -18.85 1.78 12.29
N ASN A 107 -19.70 2.60 12.91
CA ASN A 107 -20.92 3.14 12.31
C ASN A 107 -20.82 4.59 11.81
N LEU A 108 -19.62 5.14 11.61
CA LEU A 108 -19.43 6.46 11.00
C LEU A 108 -18.48 6.36 9.81
N ARG A 109 -18.95 5.70 8.74
CA ARG A 109 -18.49 6.02 7.37
C ARG A 109 -19.45 7.06 6.81
N PRO A 110 -19.03 8.31 6.58
CA PRO A 110 -19.83 9.23 5.80
C PRO A 110 -19.93 8.74 4.34
N SER A 111 -21.11 8.98 3.77
CA SER A 111 -21.59 8.57 2.44
C SER A 111 -20.71 9.03 1.28
#